data_AF-A0A928D8H0-F1
#
_entry.id   AF-A0A928D8H0-F1
#
_cell.length_a   1.000
_cell.length_b   1.000
_cell.length_c   1.000
_cell.angle_alpha   90.00
_cell.angle_beta   90.00
_cell.angle_gamma   90.00
#
_symmetry.space_group_name_H-M   'P 1'
#
loop_
_entity.id
_entity.type
_entity.pdbx_description
1 polymer ?
#
loop_
_entity_poly.entity_id
_entity_poly.type
_entity_poly.pdbx_seq_one_letter_code
_entity_poly.pdbx_strand_id
1 'polypeptide(L)'
;MKKKVIVFALIMFSTVVMALKKDPNYLRARRQGAETHVNVRIVDELGESVSNANIKVFMGMNFRPKGYWIKGITDKNGVFAVKGKSCGDELEIFVEKQGYYNSRQKLCFAKMGSEHKVSDGKWLPYGATEILQLRRIHNPIVLHSFGFGAGKDVPSTNTWIGVDMARGDFVKPHGKGDRADFEIMTEWDGRPPVDCDYCAVNIRFTEPLSGGYYASKVQESEYPYVYQANGGNVYNVRQFKVVGRDRIHQDKQSRYGNDSVLVTRTRCLLNETGDLVVANYGLIRILSVDAGWNGKPTMRLACIFNPTPNDTNLEPKL
;
A
#
# COMPACT_ATOMS: atom_id res chain seq x y z
N MET A 1 4.17 -0.33 -49.78
CA MET A 1 3.78 0.96 -49.15
C MET A 1 3.35 0.70 -47.70
N LYS A 2 3.84 1.50 -46.74
CA LYS A 2 3.46 1.56 -45.31
C LYS A 2 3.87 0.39 -44.37
N LYS A 3 5.16 0.34 -44.00
CA LYS A 3 5.68 -0.17 -42.70
C LYS A 3 6.80 0.74 -42.20
N LYS A 4 6.46 1.95 -41.72
CA LYS A 4 7.40 2.87 -41.04
C LYS A 4 6.63 3.85 -40.16
N VAL A 5 6.24 3.47 -38.94
CA VAL A 5 5.84 4.48 -37.91
C VAL A 5 6.20 4.08 -36.47
N ILE A 6 6.27 2.80 -36.07
CA ILE A 6 6.33 2.46 -34.63
C ILE A 6 7.76 2.20 -34.11
N VAL A 7 8.71 3.12 -34.34
CA VAL A 7 10.04 3.11 -33.68
C VAL A 7 10.48 4.50 -33.17
N PHE A 8 9.83 5.59 -33.59
CA PHE A 8 10.25 6.95 -33.20
C PHE A 8 9.82 7.40 -31.79
N ALA A 9 8.83 6.75 -31.17
CA ALA A 9 8.31 7.18 -29.87
C ALA A 9 9.21 6.81 -28.67
N LEU A 10 9.96 5.69 -28.73
CA LEU A 10 10.82 5.25 -27.63
C LEU A 10 12.17 5.99 -27.58
N ILE A 11 12.67 6.49 -28.71
CA ILE A 11 13.93 7.23 -28.78
C ILE A 11 13.75 8.68 -28.27
N MET A 12 12.57 9.27 -28.43
CA MET A 12 12.29 10.65 -27.99
C MET A 12 12.13 10.79 -26.47
N PHE A 13 11.63 9.76 -25.77
CA PHE A 13 11.52 9.80 -24.31
C PHE A 13 12.88 9.68 -23.60
N SER A 14 13.83 8.92 -24.16
CA SER A 14 15.17 8.79 -23.57
C SER A 14 16.04 10.03 -23.81
N THR A 15 15.86 10.76 -24.92
CA THR A 15 16.63 11.98 -25.23
C THR A 15 16.25 13.18 -24.37
N VAL A 16 14.95 13.38 -24.06
CA VAL A 16 14.50 14.51 -23.21
C VAL A 16 15.00 14.36 -21.77
N VAL A 17 14.91 13.16 -21.19
CA VAL A 17 15.41 12.85 -19.85
C VAL A 17 16.94 13.03 -19.77
N MET A 18 17.68 12.54 -20.76
CA MET A 18 19.13 12.73 -20.84
C MET A 18 19.53 14.19 -21.07
N ALA A 19 18.72 14.97 -21.79
CA ALA A 19 18.96 16.40 -22.01
C ALA A 19 18.77 17.22 -20.72
N LEU A 20 17.73 16.94 -19.92
CA LEU A 20 17.52 17.60 -18.62
C LEU A 20 18.67 17.37 -17.65
N LYS A 21 19.26 16.17 -17.62
CA LYS A 21 20.44 15.88 -16.78
C LYS A 21 21.70 16.63 -17.20
N LYS A 22 21.76 17.09 -18.44
CA LYS A 22 22.87 17.91 -18.96
C LYS A 22 22.60 19.41 -18.87
N ASP A 23 21.37 19.82 -18.52
CA ASP A 23 21.01 21.22 -18.34
C ASP A 23 21.78 21.82 -17.14
N PRO A 24 22.59 22.88 -17.35
CA PRO A 24 23.32 23.55 -16.28
C PRO A 24 22.43 24.04 -15.14
N ASN A 25 21.21 24.49 -15.43
CA ASN A 25 20.23 24.93 -14.42
C ASN A 25 19.76 23.76 -13.56
N TYR A 26 19.48 22.63 -14.18
CA TYR A 26 19.14 21.41 -13.46
C TYR A 26 20.29 20.94 -12.57
N LEU A 27 21.51 20.85 -13.11
CA LEU A 27 22.70 20.46 -12.34
C LEU A 27 22.98 21.41 -11.17
N ARG A 28 22.81 22.72 -11.40
CA ARG A 28 22.93 23.73 -10.34
C ARG A 28 21.85 23.56 -9.28
N ALA A 29 20.60 23.34 -9.67
CA ALA A 29 19.50 23.08 -8.74
C ALA A 29 19.74 21.83 -7.89
N ARG A 30 20.24 20.76 -8.50
CA ARG A 30 20.64 19.55 -7.78
C ARG A 30 21.73 19.85 -6.76
N ARG A 31 22.74 20.66 -7.09
CA ARG A 31 23.88 20.94 -6.20
C ARG A 31 23.62 21.98 -5.10
N GLN A 32 22.90 23.05 -5.44
CA GLN A 32 22.77 24.23 -4.60
C GLN A 32 21.34 24.45 -4.11
N GLY A 33 20.39 23.67 -4.62
CA GLY A 33 18.95 23.89 -4.51
C GLY A 33 18.43 24.88 -5.54
N ALA A 34 17.18 24.71 -5.94
CA ALA A 34 16.38 25.68 -6.66
C ALA A 34 15.14 26.04 -5.83
N GLU A 35 14.58 27.20 -6.11
CA GLU A 35 13.35 27.65 -5.48
C GLU A 35 12.20 26.69 -5.83
N THR A 36 11.40 26.37 -4.84
CA THR A 36 10.28 25.45 -4.90
C THR A 36 9.07 26.15 -4.34
N HIS A 37 7.95 26.03 -5.05
CA HIS A 37 6.67 26.53 -4.60
C HIS A 37 5.62 25.46 -4.85
N VAL A 38 4.96 25.00 -3.79
CA VAL A 38 3.88 24.00 -3.86
C VAL A 38 2.76 24.46 -2.93
N ASN A 39 1.52 24.41 -3.40
CA ASN A 39 0.34 24.60 -2.58
C ASN A 39 -0.14 23.24 -2.11
N VAL A 40 -0.13 22.97 -0.80
CA VAL A 40 -0.66 21.73 -0.25
C VAL A 40 -2.13 21.96 0.11
N ARG A 41 -3.05 21.28 -0.55
CA ARG A 41 -4.49 21.32 -0.27
C ARG A 41 -4.90 20.06 0.48
N ILE A 42 -5.48 20.22 1.66
CA ILE A 42 -5.96 19.13 2.50
C ILE A 42 -7.46 18.99 2.35
N VAL A 43 -7.88 17.76 2.04
CA VAL A 43 -9.30 17.39 1.91
C VAL A 43 -9.63 16.19 2.77
N ASP A 44 -10.89 16.05 3.19
CA ASP A 44 -11.37 14.83 3.85
C ASP A 44 -11.84 13.77 2.83
N GLU A 45 -12.49 12.71 3.33
CA GLU A 45 -12.99 11.61 2.51
C GLU A 45 -14.07 11.99 1.51
N LEU A 46 -14.76 13.12 1.72
CA LEU A 46 -15.78 13.63 0.83
C LEU A 46 -15.21 14.64 -0.17
N GLY A 47 -13.90 14.92 -0.09
CA GLY A 47 -13.24 15.94 -0.91
C GLY A 47 -13.39 17.36 -0.33
N GLU A 48 -13.97 17.50 0.86
CA GLU A 48 -14.19 18.78 1.51
C GLU A 48 -12.92 19.32 2.15
N SER A 49 -12.72 20.63 2.08
CA SER A 49 -11.50 21.26 2.58
C SER A 49 -11.36 21.14 4.10
N VAL A 50 -10.17 20.74 4.56
CA VAL A 50 -9.85 20.62 5.99
C VAL A 50 -9.01 21.81 6.43
N SER A 51 -9.64 22.79 7.08
CA SER A 51 -8.95 23.95 7.67
C SER A 51 -8.27 23.61 9.00
N ASN A 52 -7.38 24.48 9.48
CA ASN A 52 -6.70 24.34 10.78
C ASN A 52 -5.96 23.01 11.00
N ALA A 53 -5.49 22.34 9.94
CA ALA A 53 -4.59 21.19 10.04
C ALA A 53 -3.14 21.68 10.16
N ASN A 54 -2.37 21.07 11.06
CA ASN A 54 -0.94 21.35 11.18
C ASN A 54 -0.19 20.68 10.03
N ILE A 55 0.64 21.44 9.33
CA ILE A 55 1.47 20.94 8.24
C ILE A 55 2.93 21.20 8.55
N LYS A 56 3.77 20.21 8.33
CA LYS A 56 5.22 20.35 8.26
C LYS A 56 5.74 19.74 6.97
N VAL A 57 6.52 20.50 6.23
CA VAL A 57 7.13 20.07 4.97
C VAL A 57 8.64 20.10 5.10
N PHE A 58 9.28 18.95 4.94
CA PHE A 58 10.72 18.84 4.88
C PHE A 58 11.19 19.25 3.49
N MET A 59 12.09 20.23 3.42
CA MET A 59 12.73 20.70 2.19
C MET A 59 14.10 20.04 2.08
N GLY A 60 14.18 18.98 1.28
CA GLY A 60 15.41 18.23 1.07
C GLY A 60 16.47 19.04 0.34
N MET A 61 17.68 19.05 0.91
CA MET A 61 18.88 19.61 0.30
C MET A 61 19.88 18.48 0.02
N ASN A 62 20.99 18.81 -0.65
CA ASN A 62 22.02 17.88 -1.12
C ASN A 62 22.51 16.84 -0.08
N PHE A 63 22.41 17.18 1.20
CA PHE A 63 22.55 16.25 2.31
C PHE A 63 21.38 16.45 3.26
N ARG A 64 20.79 15.37 3.76
CA ARG A 64 19.63 15.42 4.68
C ARG A 64 19.86 16.35 5.89
N PRO A 65 21.04 16.40 6.53
CA PRO A 65 21.30 17.34 7.63
C PRO A 65 21.23 18.83 7.24
N LYS A 66 21.34 19.16 5.95
CA LYS A 66 21.17 20.53 5.42
C LYS A 66 19.72 20.83 5.01
N GLY A 67 18.86 19.81 4.99
CA GLY A 67 17.43 20.02 4.80
C GLY A 67 16.81 20.70 6.02
N TYR A 68 15.66 21.31 5.82
CA TYR A 68 15.00 22.09 6.87
C TYR A 68 13.49 21.95 6.76
N TRP A 69 12.78 22.33 7.83
CA TRP A 69 11.33 22.21 7.91
C TRP A 69 10.66 23.55 7.71
N ILE A 70 9.62 23.57 6.88
CA ILE A 70 8.63 24.65 6.82
C ILE A 70 7.40 24.15 7.57
N LYS A 71 6.90 24.93 8.52
CA LYS A 71 5.72 24.57 9.32
C LYS A 71 4.64 25.62 9.14
N GLY A 72 3.39 25.20 9.24
CA GLY A 72 2.26 26.10 9.24
C GLY A 72 0.94 25.38 9.46
N ILE A 73 -0.14 26.10 9.20
CA ILE A 73 -1.51 25.65 9.40
C ILE A 73 -2.29 25.96 8.12
N THR A 74 -3.14 25.04 7.69
CA THR A 74 -4.02 25.25 6.53
C THR A 74 -5.02 26.37 6.78
N ASP A 75 -5.27 27.18 5.78
CA ASP A 75 -6.29 28.23 5.80
C ASP A 75 -7.73 27.68 5.77
N LYS A 76 -8.71 28.59 5.67
CA LYS A 76 -10.14 28.25 5.56
C LYS A 76 -10.50 27.38 4.35
N ASN A 77 -9.67 27.40 3.30
CA ASN A 77 -9.85 26.60 2.10
C ASN A 77 -9.06 25.28 2.18
N GLY A 78 -8.45 24.98 3.33
CA GLY A 78 -7.63 23.78 3.53
C GLY A 78 -6.27 23.86 2.85
N VAL A 79 -5.77 25.07 2.52
CA VAL A 79 -4.53 25.24 1.74
C VAL A 79 -3.40 25.79 2.61
N PHE A 80 -2.19 25.28 2.39
CA PHE A 80 -0.95 25.85 2.90
C PHE A 80 0.09 25.99 1.77
N ALA A 81 0.55 27.21 1.52
CA ALA A 81 1.56 27.49 0.51
C ALA A 81 2.97 27.26 1.07
N VAL A 82 3.72 26.37 0.43
CA VAL A 82 5.10 26.02 0.79
C VAL A 82 6.03 26.70 -0.21
N LYS A 83 6.86 27.63 0.28
CA LYS A 83 7.92 28.26 -0.51
C LYS A 83 9.26 28.07 0.16
N GLY A 84 10.23 27.53 -0.57
CA GLY A 84 11.57 27.28 -0.04
C GLY A 84 12.53 26.81 -1.12
N LYS A 85 13.75 26.50 -0.71
CA LYS A 85 14.79 25.97 -1.58
C LYS A 85 14.92 24.46 -1.37
N SER A 86 14.98 23.70 -2.45
CA SER A 86 15.21 22.25 -2.41
C SER A 86 16.13 21.80 -3.54
N CYS A 87 16.87 20.73 -3.31
CA CYS A 87 17.59 20.01 -4.36
C CYS A 87 16.67 19.09 -5.18
N GLY A 88 15.40 18.94 -4.81
CA GLY A 88 14.40 18.17 -5.56
C GLY A 88 14.39 16.66 -5.27
N ASP A 89 15.27 16.14 -4.40
CA ASP A 89 15.29 14.71 -4.06
C ASP A 89 14.13 14.29 -3.16
N GLU A 90 13.72 15.18 -2.27
CA GLU A 90 12.81 14.83 -1.20
C GLU A 90 12.10 16.09 -0.70
N LEU A 91 10.80 16.14 -0.93
CA LEU A 91 9.88 16.95 -0.17
C LEU A 91 8.96 16.01 0.60
N GLU A 92 9.04 16.00 1.92
CA GLU A 92 8.16 15.17 2.74
C GLU A 92 7.12 16.05 3.43
N ILE A 93 5.85 15.86 3.07
CA ILE A 93 4.71 16.56 3.64
C ILE A 93 4.14 15.68 4.74
N PHE A 94 3.93 16.25 5.92
CA PHE A 94 3.24 15.61 7.03
C PHE A 94 2.12 16.52 7.50
N VAL A 95 0.95 15.92 7.74
CA VAL A 95 -0.26 16.63 8.12
C VAL A 95 -0.90 15.93 9.31
N GLU A 96 -1.24 16.73 10.32
CA GLU A 96 -1.75 16.25 11.60
C GLU A 96 -2.91 17.15 12.04
N LYS A 97 -4.00 16.54 12.50
CA LYS A 97 -5.15 17.26 13.09
C LYS A 97 -5.85 16.36 14.10
N GLN A 98 -6.24 16.93 15.24
CA GLN A 98 -6.99 16.18 16.25
C GLN A 98 -8.30 15.63 15.66
N GLY A 99 -8.58 14.35 15.93
CA GLY A 99 -9.74 13.63 15.38
C GLY A 99 -9.52 13.06 13.96
N TYR A 100 -8.29 13.11 13.46
CA TYR A 100 -7.90 12.57 12.16
C TYR A 100 -6.65 11.68 12.31
N TYR A 101 -6.53 10.71 11.41
CA TYR A 101 -5.27 9.99 11.19
C TYR A 101 -4.24 10.92 10.56
N ASN A 102 -2.98 10.76 10.92
CA ASN A 102 -1.90 11.54 10.30
C ASN A 102 -1.76 11.15 8.83
N SER A 103 -1.45 12.12 7.98
CA SER A 103 -1.13 11.87 6.57
C SER A 103 0.30 12.26 6.24
N ARG A 104 0.96 11.47 5.39
CA ARG A 104 2.32 11.70 4.89
C ARG A 104 2.39 11.44 3.38
N GLN A 105 2.99 12.37 2.65
CA GLN A 105 3.31 12.21 1.23
C GLN A 105 4.75 12.61 0.96
N LYS A 106 5.40 11.92 0.04
CA LYS A 106 6.73 12.29 -0.46
C LYS A 106 6.65 12.68 -1.93
N LEU A 107 7.15 13.87 -2.24
CA LEU A 107 7.35 14.34 -3.60
C LEU A 107 8.84 14.28 -3.94
N CYS A 108 9.14 13.99 -5.19
CA CYS A 108 10.51 13.93 -5.71
C CYS A 108 10.54 14.57 -7.10
N PHE A 109 11.16 15.73 -7.20
CA PHE A 109 11.33 16.45 -8.44
C PHE A 109 12.49 15.91 -9.28
N ALA A 110 13.46 15.24 -8.65
CA ALA A 110 14.63 14.67 -9.30
C ALA A 110 14.52 13.14 -9.51
N LYS A 111 13.31 12.56 -9.48
CA LYS A 111 13.11 11.12 -9.64
C LYS A 111 13.57 10.68 -11.04
N MET A 112 14.47 9.72 -11.07
CA MET A 112 15.06 9.23 -12.32
C MET A 112 14.00 8.80 -13.34
N GLY A 113 14.05 9.37 -14.54
CA GLY A 113 13.11 9.09 -15.64
C GLY A 113 11.80 9.88 -15.57
N SER A 114 11.65 10.76 -14.59
CA SER A 114 10.50 11.63 -14.35
C SER A 114 10.96 12.96 -13.74
N GLU A 115 12.12 13.43 -14.18
CA GLU A 115 12.73 14.64 -13.68
C GLU A 115 11.89 15.86 -14.07
N HIS A 116 11.64 16.69 -13.08
CA HIS A 116 11.00 17.97 -13.26
C HIS A 116 12.00 18.97 -13.84
N LYS A 117 11.51 19.84 -14.72
CA LYS A 117 12.32 20.89 -15.32
C LYS A 117 12.68 21.95 -14.27
N VAL A 118 13.87 22.53 -14.42
CA VAL A 118 14.27 23.76 -13.72
C VAL A 118 14.32 24.90 -14.74
N SER A 119 13.68 26.03 -14.42
CA SER A 119 13.76 27.25 -15.23
C SER A 119 13.93 28.44 -14.30
N ASP A 120 14.84 29.36 -14.63
CA ASP A 120 15.08 30.59 -13.86
C ASP A 120 15.28 30.35 -12.36
N GLY A 121 16.01 29.27 -12.02
CA GLY A 121 16.29 28.88 -10.64
C GLY A 121 15.10 28.30 -9.88
N LYS A 122 14.01 27.90 -10.55
CA LYS A 122 12.78 27.34 -9.97
C LYS A 122 12.52 25.92 -10.44
N TRP A 123 12.12 25.05 -9.53
CA TRP A 123 11.52 23.75 -9.85
C TRP A 123 10.11 23.96 -10.43
N LEU A 124 9.84 23.31 -11.56
CA LEU A 124 8.52 23.30 -12.19
C LEU A 124 7.80 21.98 -11.87
N PRO A 125 6.45 21.96 -11.82
CA PRO A 125 5.56 23.11 -11.91
C PRO A 125 5.67 23.99 -10.64
N TYR A 126 5.82 25.28 -10.84
CA TYR A 126 6.03 26.24 -9.75
C TYR A 126 4.68 26.80 -9.30
N GLY A 127 4.28 26.51 -8.05
CA GLY A 127 2.98 26.86 -7.48
C GLY A 127 1.87 25.85 -7.76
N ALA A 128 2.20 24.64 -8.21
CA ALA A 128 1.21 23.58 -8.39
C ALA A 128 0.54 23.19 -7.07
N THR A 129 -0.70 22.72 -7.17
CA THR A 129 -1.46 22.23 -6.02
C THR A 129 -1.33 20.72 -5.90
N GLU A 130 -0.83 20.29 -4.75
CA GLU A 130 -0.77 18.89 -4.33
C GLU A 130 -1.93 18.64 -3.38
N ILE A 131 -2.79 17.67 -3.70
CA ILE A 131 -3.96 17.33 -2.89
C ILE A 131 -3.60 16.15 -2.01
N LEU A 132 -3.81 16.31 -0.71
CA LEU A 132 -3.60 15.26 0.28
C LEU A 132 -4.89 15.00 1.04
N GLN A 133 -5.26 13.73 1.15
CA GLN A 133 -6.42 13.32 1.94
C GLN A 133 -6.04 13.18 3.41
N LEU A 134 -6.82 13.79 4.31
CA LEU A 134 -6.73 13.64 5.76
C LEU A 134 -7.99 12.95 6.28
N ARG A 135 -7.82 11.74 6.80
CA ARG A 135 -8.90 10.82 7.10
C ARG A 135 -9.35 10.96 8.55
N ARG A 136 -10.66 11.10 8.79
CA ARG A 136 -11.25 11.22 10.13
C ARG A 136 -11.12 9.91 10.88
N ILE A 137 -11.02 10.02 12.20
CA ILE A 137 -11.21 8.89 13.10
C ILE A 137 -12.72 8.80 13.38
N HIS A 138 -13.36 7.68 13.07
CA HIS A 138 -14.81 7.55 13.19
C HIS A 138 -15.22 6.87 14.49
N ASN A 139 -15.06 5.56 14.57
CA ASN A 139 -15.41 4.75 15.73
C ASN A 139 -14.46 3.55 15.87
N PRO A 140 -13.21 3.78 16.31
CA PRO A 140 -12.25 2.69 16.45
C PRO A 140 -12.68 1.64 17.48
N ILE A 141 -12.59 0.37 17.10
CA ILE A 141 -12.95 -0.77 17.97
C ILE A 141 -11.76 -1.69 18.20
N VAL A 142 -11.87 -2.58 19.19
CA VAL A 142 -10.85 -3.60 19.44
C VAL A 142 -10.93 -4.65 18.34
N LEU A 143 -9.88 -4.72 17.52
CA LEU A 143 -9.72 -5.71 16.46
C LEU A 143 -8.52 -6.61 16.76
N HIS A 144 -8.58 -7.86 16.30
CA HIS A 144 -7.48 -8.79 16.40
C HIS A 144 -6.53 -8.56 15.22
N SER A 145 -5.40 -7.91 15.47
CA SER A 145 -4.32 -7.78 14.49
C SER A 145 -3.28 -8.85 14.73
N PHE A 146 -2.91 -9.59 13.68
CA PHE A 146 -1.78 -10.50 13.74
C PHE A 146 -0.99 -10.48 12.44
N GLY A 147 0.24 -10.96 12.52
CA GLY A 147 1.03 -11.22 11.34
C GLY A 147 2.25 -12.06 11.64
N PHE A 148 2.82 -12.61 10.58
CA PHE A 148 4.02 -13.43 10.61
C PHE A 148 5.31 -12.61 10.56
N GLY A 149 5.22 -11.30 10.80
CA GLY A 149 6.37 -10.40 10.88
C GLY A 149 7.24 -10.44 9.62
N ALA A 150 8.55 -10.68 9.82
CA ALA A 150 9.52 -10.79 8.73
C ALA A 150 9.32 -12.03 7.83
N GLY A 151 8.50 -12.99 8.26
CA GLY A 151 8.21 -14.25 7.59
C GLY A 151 8.11 -15.39 8.60
N LYS A 152 7.12 -16.26 8.44
CA LYS A 152 6.99 -17.52 9.19
C LYS A 152 7.22 -18.69 8.24
N ASP A 153 7.99 -19.68 8.69
CA ASP A 153 8.18 -20.92 7.94
C ASP A 153 6.84 -21.57 7.63
N VAL A 154 6.64 -21.92 6.36
CA VAL A 154 5.48 -22.68 5.95
C VAL A 154 5.70 -24.14 6.40
N PRO A 155 4.78 -24.73 7.18
CA PRO A 155 4.98 -26.04 7.80
C PRO A 155 5.11 -27.20 6.80
N SER A 156 4.39 -27.11 5.67
CA SER A 156 4.38 -28.10 4.60
C SER A 156 4.09 -27.43 3.27
N THR A 157 4.69 -27.93 2.17
CA THR A 157 4.42 -27.46 0.81
C THR A 157 3.45 -28.39 0.09
N ASN A 158 2.84 -27.91 -0.99
CA ASN A 158 1.90 -28.65 -1.85
C ASN A 158 0.73 -29.31 -1.10
N THR A 159 0.39 -28.77 0.07
CA THR A 159 -0.73 -29.21 0.90
C THR A 159 -1.48 -27.99 1.42
N TRP A 160 -2.79 -28.11 1.56
CA TRP A 160 -3.63 -27.03 2.09
C TRP A 160 -3.50 -26.98 3.61
N ILE A 161 -3.18 -25.79 4.14
CA ILE A 161 -3.04 -25.52 5.57
C ILE A 161 -4.00 -24.39 5.93
N GLY A 162 -4.84 -24.62 6.94
CA GLY A 162 -5.75 -23.61 7.45
C GLY A 162 -5.03 -22.47 8.17
N VAL A 163 -5.53 -21.25 8.04
CA VAL A 163 -5.11 -20.07 8.81
C VAL A 163 -6.30 -19.60 9.64
N ASP A 164 -6.10 -19.49 10.94
CA ASP A 164 -7.09 -18.96 11.89
C ASP A 164 -6.77 -17.49 12.16
N MET A 165 -7.60 -16.59 11.63
CA MET A 165 -7.40 -15.15 11.77
C MET A 165 -7.66 -14.66 13.20
N ALA A 166 -8.56 -15.31 13.94
CA ALA A 166 -8.87 -14.91 15.31
C ALA A 166 -7.76 -15.31 16.29
N ARG A 167 -7.09 -16.45 16.03
CA ARG A 167 -5.93 -16.93 16.81
C ARG A 167 -4.61 -16.40 16.30
N GLY A 168 -4.56 -15.95 15.04
CA GLY A 168 -3.39 -15.42 14.40
C GLY A 168 -2.30 -16.45 14.11
N ASP A 169 -2.71 -17.68 13.79
CA ASP A 169 -1.79 -18.79 13.57
C ASP A 169 -2.34 -19.78 12.53
N PHE A 170 -1.49 -20.71 12.09
CA PHE A 170 -1.94 -21.88 11.36
C PHE A 170 -2.85 -22.74 12.24
N VAL A 171 -3.81 -23.41 11.62
CA VAL A 171 -4.70 -24.37 12.28
C VAL A 171 -3.90 -25.63 12.63
N LYS A 172 -4.30 -26.31 13.71
CA LYS A 172 -3.76 -27.63 14.09
C LYS A 172 -3.77 -28.60 12.89
N PRO A 173 -2.75 -29.47 12.75
CA PRO A 173 -1.62 -29.70 13.68
C PRO A 173 -0.45 -28.71 13.50
N HIS A 174 -0.55 -27.78 12.56
CA HIS A 174 0.57 -26.94 12.12
C HIS A 174 0.77 -25.65 12.94
N GLY A 175 -0.19 -25.32 13.79
CA GLY A 175 -0.12 -24.19 14.71
C GLY A 175 -1.16 -24.31 15.80
N LYS A 176 -1.46 -23.17 16.44
CA LYS A 176 -2.39 -23.05 17.58
C LYS A 176 -3.81 -22.65 17.18
N GLY A 177 -4.08 -22.46 15.89
CA GLY A 177 -5.40 -22.14 15.36
C GLY A 177 -6.40 -23.28 15.56
N ASP A 178 -7.65 -22.92 15.77
CA ASP A 178 -8.75 -23.87 16.02
C ASP A 178 -9.70 -23.97 14.82
N ARG A 179 -9.89 -22.88 14.07
CA ARG A 179 -10.80 -22.80 12.91
C ARG A 179 -10.15 -22.06 11.75
N ALA A 180 -10.18 -22.65 10.55
CA ALA A 180 -9.67 -21.99 9.35
C ALA A 180 -10.65 -20.89 8.89
N ASP A 181 -10.15 -19.67 8.75
CA ASP A 181 -10.84 -18.57 8.07
C ASP A 181 -10.59 -18.61 6.55
N PHE A 182 -9.42 -19.10 6.16
CA PHE A 182 -9.05 -19.48 4.80
C PHE A 182 -7.93 -20.53 4.85
N GLU A 183 -7.63 -21.13 3.71
CA GLU A 183 -6.53 -22.08 3.56
C GLU A 183 -5.47 -21.55 2.61
N ILE A 184 -4.22 -21.90 2.88
CA ILE A 184 -3.08 -21.61 2.01
C ILE A 184 -2.48 -22.91 1.45
N MET A 185 -1.89 -22.86 0.26
CA MET A 185 -1.04 -23.91 -0.26
C MET A 185 0.19 -23.28 -0.92
N THR A 186 1.36 -23.61 -0.41
CA THR A 186 2.63 -23.11 -0.95
C THR A 186 3.20 -24.10 -1.96
N GLU A 187 3.36 -23.64 -3.19
CA GLU A 187 4.08 -24.33 -4.26
C GLU A 187 5.51 -23.82 -4.27
N TRP A 188 6.49 -24.72 -4.15
CA TRP A 188 7.91 -24.35 -4.13
C TRP A 188 8.75 -25.48 -4.70
N ASP A 189 9.75 -25.13 -5.49
CA ASP A 189 10.69 -26.06 -6.13
C ASP A 189 11.73 -26.67 -5.17
N GLY A 190 11.69 -26.30 -3.89
CA GLY A 190 12.60 -26.81 -2.85
C GLY A 190 14.00 -26.21 -2.90
N ARG A 191 14.27 -25.26 -3.81
CA ARG A 191 15.60 -24.67 -3.99
C ARG A 191 15.78 -23.43 -3.12
N PRO A 192 17.01 -23.18 -2.62
CA PRO A 192 17.30 -22.00 -1.79
C PRO A 192 17.11 -20.70 -2.57
N PRO A 193 17.05 -19.54 -1.90
CA PRO A 193 16.67 -18.27 -2.52
C PRO A 193 17.51 -17.80 -3.71
N VAL A 194 18.75 -18.25 -3.88
CA VAL A 194 19.57 -17.86 -5.05
C VAL A 194 19.18 -18.67 -6.30
N ASP A 195 18.85 -19.95 -6.11
CA ASP A 195 18.61 -20.94 -7.16
C ASP A 195 17.13 -21.28 -7.36
N CYS A 196 16.26 -20.72 -6.50
CA CYS A 196 14.82 -20.86 -6.63
C CYS A 196 14.36 -20.24 -7.94
N ASP A 197 13.69 -21.05 -8.74
CA ASP A 197 13.02 -20.71 -9.97
C ASP A 197 11.55 -20.44 -9.74
N TYR A 198 10.93 -21.10 -8.75
CA TYR A 198 9.50 -21.00 -8.52
C TYR A 198 9.08 -21.11 -7.04
N CYS A 199 8.34 -20.09 -6.57
CA CYS A 199 7.70 -20.06 -5.25
C CYS A 199 6.42 -19.22 -5.28
N ALA A 200 5.29 -19.84 -4.93
CA ALA A 200 3.97 -19.21 -4.93
C ALA A 200 3.09 -19.71 -3.78
N VAL A 201 2.12 -18.89 -3.38
CA VAL A 201 1.11 -19.26 -2.39
C VAL A 201 -0.27 -19.11 -3.02
N ASN A 202 -1.05 -20.18 -2.97
CA ASN A 202 -2.46 -20.17 -3.31
C ASN A 202 -3.27 -19.96 -2.03
N ILE A 203 -4.36 -19.20 -2.12
CA ILE A 203 -5.34 -19.03 -1.05
C ILE A 203 -6.70 -19.48 -1.54
N ARG A 204 -7.47 -20.12 -0.68
CA ARG A 204 -8.89 -20.39 -0.92
C ARG A 204 -9.75 -20.22 0.33
N PHE A 205 -11.00 -19.86 0.10
CA PHE A 205 -12.07 -19.77 1.08
C PHE A 205 -13.05 -20.92 0.86
N THR A 206 -13.06 -21.88 1.79
CA THR A 206 -13.79 -23.15 1.64
C THR A 206 -15.23 -23.06 2.15
N GLU A 207 -15.50 -22.26 3.18
CA GLU A 207 -16.85 -22.12 3.75
C GLU A 207 -17.82 -21.48 2.74
N PRO A 208 -19.10 -21.90 2.70
CA PRO A 208 -20.13 -21.23 1.91
C PRO A 208 -20.23 -19.74 2.23
N LEU A 209 -20.42 -18.92 1.19
CA LEU A 209 -20.48 -17.45 1.26
C LEU A 209 -19.24 -16.75 1.84
N SER A 210 -18.20 -17.48 2.24
CA SER A 210 -16.91 -16.89 2.60
C SER A 210 -16.09 -16.52 1.36
N GLY A 211 -15.26 -15.49 1.50
CA GLY A 211 -14.47 -14.94 0.42
C GLY A 211 -13.98 -13.54 0.72
N GLY A 212 -13.61 -12.82 -0.34
CA GLY A 212 -13.18 -11.44 -0.25
C GLY A 212 -13.58 -10.56 -1.43
N TYR A 213 -13.25 -9.29 -1.29
CA TYR A 213 -13.18 -8.32 -2.39
C TYR A 213 -12.00 -7.36 -2.17
N TYR A 214 -11.43 -6.84 -3.25
CA TYR A 214 -10.33 -5.90 -3.16
C TYR A 214 -10.85 -4.48 -2.90
N ALA A 215 -10.20 -3.78 -1.97
CA ALA A 215 -10.43 -2.37 -1.69
C ALA A 215 -9.13 -1.58 -1.82
N SER A 216 -9.19 -0.39 -2.41
CA SER A 216 -8.03 0.49 -2.55
C SER A 216 -7.60 1.08 -1.21
N LYS A 217 -6.28 1.28 -1.06
CA LYS A 217 -5.68 1.97 0.08
C LYS A 217 -5.53 3.46 -0.20
N VAL A 218 -5.71 4.28 0.83
CA VAL A 218 -5.27 5.68 0.85
C VAL A 218 -3.84 5.72 1.39
N GLN A 219 -2.85 5.59 0.52
CA GLN A 219 -1.45 5.31 0.85
C GLN A 219 -0.82 6.35 1.79
N GLU A 220 -1.33 7.58 1.74
CA GLU A 220 -0.81 8.68 2.49
C GLU A 220 -1.29 8.68 3.94
N SER A 221 -2.38 7.97 4.27
CA SER A 221 -2.95 7.94 5.62
C SER A 221 -2.27 6.90 6.51
N GLU A 222 -2.07 7.23 7.78
CA GLU A 222 -1.62 6.31 8.83
C GLU A 222 -2.55 5.09 8.97
N TYR A 223 -3.85 5.30 8.78
CA TYR A 223 -4.82 4.23 8.57
C TYR A 223 -5.31 4.27 7.11
N PRO A 224 -4.72 3.45 6.22
CA PRO A 224 -4.98 3.54 4.79
C PRO A 224 -6.16 2.67 4.33
N TYR A 225 -6.80 1.92 5.22
CA TYR A 225 -7.78 0.88 4.86
C TYR A 225 -9.22 1.40 4.85
N VAL A 226 -10.16 0.55 4.43
CA VAL A 226 -11.61 0.84 4.53
C VAL A 226 -12.06 0.80 5.98
N TYR A 227 -12.94 1.72 6.38
CA TYR A 227 -13.50 1.74 7.74
C TYR A 227 -14.46 0.59 8.00
N GLN A 228 -15.21 0.17 6.99
CA GLN A 228 -16.23 -0.85 7.11
C GLN A 228 -16.18 -1.82 5.93
N ALA A 229 -16.40 -3.09 6.22
CA ALA A 229 -16.72 -4.09 5.21
C ALA A 229 -18.11 -3.81 4.63
N ASN A 230 -18.28 -3.98 3.32
CA ASN A 230 -19.59 -3.89 2.71
C ASN A 230 -20.33 -5.23 2.87
N GLY A 231 -21.24 -5.32 3.84
CA GLY A 231 -22.04 -6.53 4.08
C GLY A 231 -22.91 -6.96 2.89
N GLY A 232 -23.27 -6.02 2.01
CA GLY A 232 -24.03 -6.27 0.78
C GLY A 232 -23.16 -6.63 -0.44
N ASN A 233 -21.84 -6.53 -0.36
CA ASN A 233 -20.96 -6.94 -1.45
C ASN A 233 -21.02 -8.45 -1.66
N VAL A 234 -20.82 -8.85 -2.92
CA VAL A 234 -20.61 -10.26 -3.25
C VAL A 234 -19.13 -10.60 -3.04
N TYR A 235 -18.86 -11.45 -2.05
CA TYR A 235 -17.51 -11.89 -1.66
C TYR A 235 -16.97 -12.95 -2.62
N ASN A 236 -16.83 -12.57 -3.90
CA ASN A 236 -16.54 -13.48 -5.02
C ASN A 236 -15.08 -13.92 -5.11
N VAL A 237 -14.15 -13.22 -4.44
CA VAL A 237 -12.75 -13.68 -4.39
C VAL A 237 -12.68 -14.86 -3.43
N ARG A 238 -12.90 -16.06 -3.96
CA ARG A 238 -12.87 -17.32 -3.21
C ARG A 238 -11.57 -18.08 -3.37
N GLN A 239 -10.79 -17.77 -4.40
CA GLN A 239 -9.46 -18.34 -4.61
C GLN A 239 -8.60 -17.35 -5.39
N PHE A 240 -7.32 -17.25 -5.03
CA PHE A 240 -6.33 -16.48 -5.77
C PHE A 240 -4.92 -16.98 -5.47
N LYS A 241 -3.96 -16.55 -6.28
CA LYS A 241 -2.56 -16.97 -6.20
C LYS A 241 -1.64 -15.76 -6.14
N VAL A 242 -0.65 -15.82 -5.26
CA VAL A 242 0.42 -14.83 -5.16
C VAL A 242 1.74 -15.49 -5.48
N VAL A 243 2.39 -15.01 -6.53
CA VAL A 243 3.70 -15.49 -6.97
C VAL A 243 4.78 -14.64 -6.33
N GLY A 244 5.58 -15.25 -5.45
CA GLY A 244 6.76 -14.63 -4.85
C GLY A 244 7.93 -14.58 -5.83
N ARG A 245 8.15 -15.70 -6.52
CA ARG A 245 9.17 -15.83 -7.56
C ARG A 245 8.71 -16.76 -8.67
N ASP A 246 8.98 -16.34 -9.91
CA ASP A 246 8.86 -17.16 -11.11
C ASP A 246 9.91 -16.71 -12.15
N ARG A 247 10.95 -17.53 -12.33
CA ARG A 247 11.98 -17.34 -13.37
C ARG A 247 11.62 -18.05 -14.68
N ILE A 248 10.63 -18.94 -14.68
CA ILE A 248 10.34 -19.87 -15.77
C ILE A 248 9.31 -19.26 -16.73
N HIS A 249 8.16 -18.81 -16.20
CA HIS A 249 7.06 -18.35 -17.05
C HIS A 249 7.12 -16.84 -17.31
N GLN A 250 7.95 -16.10 -16.55
CA GLN A 250 8.02 -14.63 -16.57
C GLN A 250 6.64 -13.96 -16.47
N ASP A 251 5.66 -14.66 -15.89
CA ASP A 251 4.32 -14.12 -15.75
C ASP A 251 4.39 -12.85 -14.91
N LYS A 252 3.69 -11.80 -15.36
CA LYS A 252 3.64 -10.53 -14.63
C LYS A 252 3.15 -10.82 -13.22
N GLN A 253 4.09 -10.78 -12.28
CA GLN A 253 3.94 -11.22 -10.90
C GLN A 253 2.59 -10.79 -10.33
N SER A 254 1.74 -11.74 -9.96
CA SER A 254 0.54 -11.49 -9.16
C SER A 254 0.96 -11.19 -7.71
N ARG A 255 1.74 -10.12 -7.52
CA ARG A 255 1.99 -9.62 -6.18
C ARG A 255 0.64 -9.18 -5.62
N TYR A 256 0.38 -9.54 -4.38
CA TYR A 256 -0.66 -8.89 -3.62
C TYR A 256 -0.43 -7.38 -3.67
N GLY A 257 -1.35 -6.63 -4.29
CA GLY A 257 -1.12 -5.24 -4.68
C GLY A 257 -0.76 -4.37 -3.48
N ASN A 258 0.30 -3.56 -3.61
CA ASN A 258 0.66 -2.62 -2.54
C ASN A 258 -0.42 -1.55 -2.34
N ASP A 259 -1.20 -1.27 -3.38
CA ASP A 259 -2.28 -0.30 -3.48
C ASP A 259 -3.64 -0.79 -2.96
N SER A 260 -3.75 -2.06 -2.59
CA SER A 260 -5.03 -2.67 -2.24
C SER A 260 -4.93 -3.65 -1.06
N VAL A 261 -6.07 -3.88 -0.42
CA VAL A 261 -6.29 -4.92 0.59
C VAL A 261 -7.46 -5.79 0.17
N LEU A 262 -7.50 -6.99 0.70
CA LEU A 262 -8.61 -7.92 0.52
C LEU A 262 -9.44 -7.82 1.79
N VAL A 263 -10.61 -7.24 1.66
CA VAL A 263 -11.64 -7.28 2.70
C VAL A 263 -12.23 -8.69 2.70
N THR A 264 -12.27 -9.33 3.85
CA THR A 264 -12.71 -10.72 3.98
C THR A 264 -14.05 -10.82 4.69
N ARG A 265 -14.81 -11.86 4.35
CA ARG A 265 -15.95 -12.37 5.11
C ARG A 265 -15.71 -13.84 5.39
N THR A 266 -15.68 -14.22 6.65
CA THR A 266 -15.40 -15.59 7.11
C THR A 266 -16.33 -15.97 8.25
N ARG A 267 -16.27 -17.23 8.69
CA ARG A 267 -17.08 -17.77 9.79
C ARG A 267 -18.58 -17.58 9.53
N CYS A 268 -18.99 -17.88 8.31
CA CYS A 268 -20.36 -17.69 7.88
C CYS A 268 -21.26 -18.76 8.53
N LEU A 269 -22.39 -18.34 9.10
CA LEU A 269 -23.49 -19.24 9.47
C LEU A 269 -24.69 -18.90 8.60
N LEU A 270 -25.33 -19.95 8.08
CA LEU A 270 -26.53 -19.84 7.27
C LEU A 270 -27.73 -20.34 8.07
N ASN A 271 -28.91 -19.76 7.83
CA ASN A 271 -30.17 -20.34 8.29
C ASN A 271 -30.58 -21.54 7.43
N GLU A 272 -31.74 -22.13 7.73
CA GLU A 272 -32.29 -23.28 7.00
C GLU A 272 -32.61 -22.99 5.52
N THR A 273 -32.87 -21.73 5.17
CA THR A 273 -33.12 -21.29 3.78
C THR A 273 -31.83 -21.00 3.00
N GLY A 274 -30.67 -21.09 3.65
CA GLY A 274 -29.36 -20.82 3.05
C GLY A 274 -28.93 -19.36 3.08
N ASP A 275 -29.69 -18.48 3.75
CA ASP A 275 -29.37 -17.07 3.91
C ASP A 275 -28.32 -16.85 5.00
N LEU A 276 -27.44 -15.88 4.77
CA LEU A 276 -26.41 -15.51 5.72
C LEU A 276 -27.02 -14.86 6.97
N VAL A 277 -26.80 -15.46 8.15
CA VAL A 277 -27.26 -14.91 9.44
C VAL A 277 -26.11 -14.39 10.32
N VAL A 278 -24.92 -14.97 10.19
CA VAL A 278 -23.74 -14.56 10.94
C VAL A 278 -22.53 -14.55 10.03
N ALA A 279 -21.69 -13.53 10.15
CA ALA A 279 -20.35 -13.52 9.59
C ALA A 279 -19.39 -12.68 10.44
N ASN A 280 -18.09 -12.95 10.31
CA ASN A 280 -17.03 -12.06 10.77
C ASN A 280 -16.34 -11.42 9.57
N TYR A 281 -15.85 -10.21 9.76
CA TYR A 281 -15.19 -9.42 8.74
C TYR A 281 -13.74 -9.15 9.09
N GLY A 282 -12.91 -8.92 8.08
CA GLY A 282 -11.49 -8.68 8.29
C GLY A 282 -10.78 -8.11 7.08
N LEU A 283 -9.47 -8.05 7.20
CA LEU A 283 -8.55 -7.61 6.15
C LEU A 283 -7.40 -8.60 6.07
N ILE A 284 -7.04 -9.01 4.86
CA ILE A 284 -5.67 -9.40 4.55
C ILE A 284 -4.98 -8.11 4.07
N ARG A 285 -3.83 -7.76 4.67
CA ARG A 285 -3.11 -6.50 4.38
C ARG A 285 -1.80 -6.73 3.67
N ILE A 286 -1.14 -7.83 4.03
CA ILE A 286 0.13 -8.26 3.46
C ILE A 286 0.01 -9.75 3.21
N LEU A 287 0.45 -10.16 2.01
CA LEU A 287 0.64 -11.54 1.65
C LEU A 287 1.82 -11.64 0.70
N SER A 288 2.83 -12.37 1.08
CA SER A 288 3.92 -12.77 0.18
C SER A 288 4.51 -14.09 0.63
N VAL A 289 5.17 -14.77 -0.29
CA VAL A 289 5.92 -15.98 -0.02
C VAL A 289 7.29 -15.85 -0.67
N ASP A 290 8.30 -16.39 -0.01
CA ASP A 290 9.67 -16.40 -0.49
C ASP A 290 10.28 -17.77 -0.24
N ALA A 291 11.18 -18.20 -1.12
CA ALA A 291 12.05 -19.33 -0.80
C ALA A 291 12.82 -19.04 0.50
N GLY A 292 13.07 -20.06 1.31
CA GLY A 292 13.85 -19.91 2.54
C GLY A 292 15.13 -20.73 2.50
N TRP A 293 16.09 -20.32 3.32
CA TRP A 293 17.41 -20.95 3.42
C TRP A 293 17.40 -22.27 4.19
N ASN A 294 16.39 -22.50 5.02
CA ASN A 294 16.33 -23.64 5.94
C ASN A 294 15.54 -24.83 5.39
N GLY A 295 15.47 -24.98 4.06
CA GLY A 295 14.69 -26.04 3.44
C GLY A 295 13.17 -25.88 3.59
N LYS A 296 12.70 -24.66 3.93
CA LYS A 296 11.27 -24.30 4.00
C LYS A 296 11.06 -22.93 3.35
N PRO A 297 9.95 -22.71 2.64
CA PRO A 297 9.60 -21.37 2.21
C PRO A 297 9.10 -20.57 3.41
N THR A 298 9.25 -19.25 3.35
CA THR A 298 8.75 -18.32 4.37
C THR A 298 7.58 -17.55 3.81
N MET A 299 6.55 -17.32 4.63
CA MET A 299 5.38 -16.55 4.26
C MET A 299 5.25 -15.33 5.15
N ARG A 300 5.04 -14.17 4.53
CA ARG A 300 4.57 -12.97 5.22
C ARG A 300 3.07 -12.90 5.08
N LEU A 301 2.40 -12.77 6.21
CA LEU A 301 0.97 -12.55 6.29
C LEU A 301 0.75 -11.48 7.34
N ALA A 302 -0.10 -10.51 7.05
CA ALA A 302 -0.62 -9.59 8.06
C ALA A 302 -2.11 -9.42 7.84
N CYS A 303 -2.88 -9.62 8.91
CA CYS A 303 -4.32 -9.61 8.88
C CYS A 303 -4.89 -8.73 9.99
N ILE A 304 -6.16 -8.37 9.83
CA ILE A 304 -7.03 -7.81 10.87
C ILE A 304 -8.30 -8.64 10.87
N PHE A 305 -8.80 -8.99 12.06
CA PHE A 305 -10.04 -9.73 12.25
C PHE A 305 -10.94 -8.97 13.23
N ASN A 306 -12.19 -8.74 12.84
CA ASN A 306 -13.22 -8.25 13.74
C ASN A 306 -13.87 -9.44 14.47
N PRO A 307 -13.67 -9.59 15.79
CA PRO A 307 -14.23 -10.70 16.55
C PRO A 307 -15.73 -10.59 16.79
N THR A 308 -16.31 -9.40 16.62
CA THR A 308 -17.74 -9.16 16.84
C THR A 308 -18.54 -9.65 15.64
N PRO A 309 -19.43 -10.65 15.81
CA PRO A 309 -20.24 -11.15 14.71
C PRO A 309 -21.14 -10.06 14.13
N ASN A 310 -21.26 -10.04 12.79
CA ASN A 310 -22.04 -9.09 11.99
C ASN A 310 -21.63 -7.62 12.06
N ASP A 311 -20.62 -7.27 12.86
CA ASP A 311 -20.06 -5.93 12.87
C ASP A 311 -19.10 -5.73 11.69
N THR A 312 -19.42 -4.81 10.81
CA THR A 312 -18.63 -4.53 9.62
C THR A 312 -17.45 -3.61 9.89
N ASN A 313 -17.30 -3.04 11.08
CA ASN A 313 -16.24 -2.09 11.39
C ASN A 313 -14.84 -2.76 11.33
N LEU A 314 -13.91 -2.09 10.68
CA LEU A 314 -12.53 -2.52 10.44
C LEU A 314 -11.52 -1.47 10.93
N GLU A 315 -11.97 -0.40 11.57
CA GLU A 315 -11.15 0.66 12.16
C GLU A 315 -10.61 0.20 13.54
N PRO A 316 -9.29 -0.01 13.68
CA PRO A 316 -8.71 -0.49 14.92
C PRO A 316 -8.54 0.66 15.90
N LYS A 317 -8.82 0.39 17.17
CA LYS A 317 -8.43 1.24 18.30
C LYS A 317 -6.90 1.32 18.34
N LEU A 318 -6.38 2.55 18.21
CA LEU A 318 -4.95 2.88 18.33
C LEU A 318 -4.48 2.76 19.78
#